data_AF-A0A7C8Z8U4-F1
#
_entry.id   AF-A0A7C8Z8U4-F1
#
_cell.length_a   1.000
_cell.length_b   1.000
_cell.length_c   1.000
_cell.angle_alpha   90.00
_cell.angle_beta   90.00
_cell.angle_gamma   90.00
#
_symmetry.space_group_name_H-M   'P 1'
#
loop_
_entity.id
_entity.type
_entity.pdbx_description
1 polymer ?
#
loop_
_entity_poly.entity_id
_entity_poly.type
_entity_poly.pdbx_seq_one_letter_code
_entity_poly.pdbx_strand_id
1 'polypeptide(L)'
;NGQQLIYEKLPKDISERHVLLLDPVLATGNSACQAIELLIQKGVPEAHIIFLNLISAPEGVHCVCQRYPSLKIVTSEIDVALNEEFRVIPGLGEFGDRYFGTDD
;
A
#
# COMPACT_ATOMS: atom_id res chain seq x y z
N ASN A 1 -4.44 4.53 18.24
CA ASN A 1 -5.24 3.30 18.04
C ASN A 1 -5.16 2.90 16.58
N GLY A 2 -4.01 2.35 16.17
CA GLY A 2 -3.73 2.03 14.77
C GLY A 2 -4.57 0.86 14.28
N GLN A 3 -4.90 0.87 12.99
CA GLN A 3 -5.56 -0.26 12.34
C GLN A 3 -4.82 -1.56 12.68
N GLN A 4 -5.55 -2.54 13.19
CA GLN A 4 -5.06 -3.85 13.56
C GLN A 4 -5.44 -4.82 12.44
N LEU A 5 -4.60 -5.82 12.16
CA LEU A 5 -4.91 -6.87 11.18
C LEU A 5 -6.26 -7.53 11.54
N ILE A 6 -7.28 -7.32 10.73
CA ILE A 6 -8.62 -7.87 10.95
C ILE A 6 -8.74 -9.28 10.35
N TYR A 7 -8.20 -9.46 9.15
CA TYR A 7 -8.32 -10.70 8.39
C TYR A 7 -7.14 -10.87 7.43
N GLU A 8 -6.65 -12.10 7.31
CA GLU A 8 -5.72 -12.50 6.25
C GLU A 8 -6.11 -13.87 5.69
N LYS A 9 -5.88 -14.07 4.39
CA LYS A 9 -5.96 -15.37 3.73
C LYS A 9 -4.97 -15.39 2.59
N LEU A 10 -3.90 -16.15 2.77
CA LEU A 10 -2.74 -16.18 1.89
C LEU A 10 -2.47 -17.61 1.40
N PRO A 11 -1.80 -17.79 0.24
CA PRO A 11 -1.28 -19.09 -0.16
C PRO A 11 -0.38 -19.69 0.93
N LYS A 12 -0.46 -21.01 1.12
CA LYS A 12 0.33 -21.70 2.15
C LYS A 12 1.85 -21.62 1.91
N ASP A 13 2.24 -21.42 0.66
CA ASP A 13 3.61 -21.35 0.16
C ASP A 13 4.03 -19.91 -0.18
N ILE A 14 3.38 -18.90 0.41
CA ILE A 14 3.63 -17.48 0.07
C ILE A 14 5.11 -17.08 0.25
N SER A 15 5.81 -17.65 1.22
CA SER A 15 7.24 -17.40 1.48
C SER A 15 8.16 -17.71 0.30
N GLU A 16 7.73 -18.57 -0.62
CA GLU A 16 8.51 -19.00 -1.79
C GLU A 16 8.15 -18.22 -3.07
N ARG A 17 7.27 -17.22 -2.97
CA ARG A 17 6.67 -16.52 -4.12
C ARG A 17 7.15 -15.08 -4.25
N HIS A 18 7.00 -14.55 -5.46
CA HIS A 18 6.91 -13.11 -5.69
C HIS A 18 5.49 -12.63 -5.41
N VAL A 19 5.36 -11.51 -4.68
CA VAL A 19 4.07 -10.96 -4.27
C VAL A 19 3.84 -9.64 -4.98
N LEU A 20 2.73 -9.55 -5.71
CA LEU A 20 2.17 -8.28 -6.17
C LEU A 20 1.21 -7.80 -5.08
N LEU A 21 1.66 -6.84 -4.26
CA LEU A 21 0.82 -6.18 -3.27
C LEU A 21 0.04 -5.08 -4.00
N LEU A 22 -1.29 -5.10 -3.90
CA LEU A 22 -2.16 -4.20 -4.68
C LEU A 22 -2.91 -3.26 -3.73
N ASP A 23 -2.74 -1.95 -3.93
CA ASP A 23 -3.55 -0.91 -3.28
C ASP A 23 -3.65 0.27 -4.24
N PRO A 24 -4.84 0.73 -4.66
CA PRO A 24 -4.97 1.83 -5.63
C PRO A 24 -4.30 3.13 -5.17
N VAL A 25 -4.27 3.42 -3.86
CA VAL A 25 -3.83 4.73 -3.34
C VAL A 25 -2.78 4.56 -2.24
N LEU A 26 -1.56 5.04 -2.50
CA LEU A 26 -0.51 5.13 -1.49
C LEU A 26 -0.53 6.53 -0.86
N ALA A 27 -1.32 6.71 0.20
CA ALA A 27 -1.41 7.98 0.93
C ALA A 27 -0.29 8.15 1.98
N THR A 28 -0.56 7.86 3.26
CA THR A 28 0.44 7.97 4.35
C THR A 28 1.47 6.83 4.36
N GLY A 29 1.19 5.74 3.65
CA GLY A 29 2.00 4.51 3.69
C GLY A 29 1.76 3.62 4.92
N ASN A 30 0.96 4.04 5.90
CA ASN A 30 0.77 3.28 7.15
C ASN A 30 0.17 1.88 6.90
N SER A 31 -0.93 1.79 6.16
CA SER A 31 -1.61 0.52 5.87
C SER A 31 -0.75 -0.38 4.99
N ALA A 32 -0.08 0.19 3.98
CA ALA A 32 0.89 -0.53 3.15
C ALA A 32 2.03 -1.10 4.00
N CYS A 33 2.59 -0.31 4.92
CA CYS A 33 3.67 -0.76 5.81
C CYS A 33 3.24 -1.93 6.71
N GLN A 34 1.99 -1.94 7.21
CA GLN A 34 1.46 -3.05 7.98
C GLN A 34 1.29 -4.32 7.13
N ALA A 35 0.80 -4.19 5.90
CA ALA A 35 0.66 -5.31 4.97
C ALA A 35 2.02 -5.90 4.57
N ILE A 36 3.02 -5.05 4.28
CA ILE A 36 4.38 -5.46 3.96
C ILE A 36 5.02 -6.17 5.16
N GLU A 37 4.88 -5.62 6.37
CA GLU A 37 5.35 -6.24 7.61
C GLU A 37 4.77 -7.65 7.78
N LEU A 38 3.46 -7.82 7.55
CA LEU A 38 2.81 -9.13 7.62
C LEU A 38 3.41 -10.12 6.62
N LEU A 39 3.61 -9.72 5.37
CA LEU A 39 4.23 -10.57 4.34
C LEU A 39 5.65 -11.01 4.74
N ILE A 40 6.44 -10.09 5.27
CA ILE A 40 7.79 -10.38 5.77
C ILE A 40 7.73 -11.35 6.95
N GLN A 41 6.80 -11.16 7.89
CA GLN A 41 6.57 -12.09 9.02
C GLN A 41 6.12 -13.48 8.56
N LYS A 42 5.47 -13.59 7.39
CA LYS A 42 5.13 -14.86 6.73
C LYS A 42 6.30 -15.46 5.94
N GLY A 43 7.47 -14.83 5.96
CA GLY A 43 8.69 -15.33 5.33
C GLY A 43 8.86 -14.89 3.87
N VAL A 44 8.06 -13.97 3.35
CA VAL A 44 8.26 -13.40 2.01
C VAL A 44 9.51 -12.51 2.05
N PRO A 45 10.53 -12.74 1.21
CA PRO A 45 11.67 -11.84 1.12
C PRO A 45 11.22 -10.45 0.68
N GLU A 46 11.71 -9.39 1.32
CA GLU A 46 11.33 -8.00 1.00
C GLU A 46 11.52 -7.67 -0.49
N ALA A 47 12.63 -8.12 -1.08
CA ALA A 47 12.94 -7.93 -2.51
C ALA A 47 12.00 -8.69 -3.47
N HIS A 48 11.18 -9.61 -2.96
CA HIS A 48 10.18 -10.34 -3.74
C HIS A 48 8.82 -9.66 -3.74
N ILE A 49 8.65 -8.58 -2.97
CA ILE A 49 7.42 -7.81 -2.91
C ILE A 49 7.51 -6.66 -3.92
N ILE A 50 6.51 -6.59 -4.81
CA ILE A 50 6.29 -5.46 -5.71
C ILE A 50 4.97 -4.83 -5.29
N PHE A 51 5.04 -3.60 -4.80
CA PHE A 51 3.86 -2.83 -4.42
C PHE A 51 3.35 -2.03 -5.62
N LEU A 52 2.17 -2.42 -6.13
CA LEU A 52 1.50 -1.80 -7.27
C LEU A 52 0.40 -0.87 -6.79
N ASN A 53 0.44 0.38 -7.26
CA ASN A 53 -0.57 1.38 -6.95
C ASN A 53 -0.85 2.29 -8.17
N LEU A 54 -1.96 3.02 -8.13
CA LEU A 54 -2.34 3.94 -9.21
C LEU A 54 -1.79 5.34 -8.92
N ILE A 55 -2.13 5.88 -7.75
CA ILE A 55 -1.71 7.21 -7.29
C ILE A 55 -0.96 7.10 -5.98
N SER A 56 0.16 7.79 -5.86
CA SER A 56 0.92 7.90 -4.62
C SER A 56 1.09 9.35 -4.16
N ALA A 57 1.19 9.57 -2.86
CA ALA A 57 1.73 10.80 -2.29
C ALA A 57 3.23 10.63 -1.95
N PRO A 58 4.06 11.68 -2.08
CA PRO A 58 5.48 11.65 -1.75
C PRO A 58 5.75 11.12 -0.33
N GLU A 59 4.90 11.50 0.63
CA GLU A 59 4.98 11.08 2.03
C GLU A 59 4.84 9.55 2.18
N GLY A 60 3.89 8.94 1.47
CA GLY A 60 3.69 7.50 1.46
C GLY A 60 4.82 6.73 0.80
N VAL A 61 5.31 7.22 -0.34
CA VAL A 61 6.48 6.65 -1.02
C VAL A 61 7.69 6.66 -0.09
N HIS A 62 7.96 7.80 0.55
CA HIS A 62 9.08 7.95 1.48
C HIS A 62 8.95 7.01 2.68
N CYS A 63 7.76 6.95 3.29
CA CYS A 63 7.47 6.07 4.43
C CYS A 63 7.77 4.60 4.11
N VAL A 64 7.30 4.11 2.95
CA VAL A 64 7.51 2.73 2.53
C VAL A 64 8.98 2.47 2.19
N CYS A 65 9.60 3.31 1.35
CA CYS A 65 10.97 3.10 0.89
C CYS A 65 12.02 3.25 2.00
N GLN A 66 11.77 4.06 3.02
CA GLN A 66 12.65 4.15 4.19
C GLN A 66 12.61 2.89 5.03
N ARG A 67 11.43 2.28 5.18
CA ARG A 67 11.25 1.09 6.01
C ARG A 67 11.62 -0.20 5.29
N TYR A 68 11.38 -0.26 3.97
CA TYR A 68 11.58 -1.44 3.13
C TYR A 68 12.38 -1.09 1.86
N PRO A 69 13.70 -0.82 1.97
CA PRO A 69 14.51 -0.29 0.88
C PRO A 69 14.74 -1.27 -0.29
N SER A 70 14.48 -2.56 -0.11
CA SER A 70 14.63 -3.62 -1.13
C SER A 70 13.35 -3.88 -1.92
N LEU A 71 12.20 -3.43 -1.42
CA LEU A 71 10.90 -3.56 -2.08
C LEU A 71 10.83 -2.61 -3.29
N LYS A 72 10.06 -3.01 -4.31
CA LYS A 72 9.81 -2.15 -5.48
C LYS A 72 8.42 -1.56 -5.42
N ILE A 73 8.30 -0.24 -5.61
CA ILE A 73 7.01 0.43 -5.84
C ILE A 73 6.88 0.69 -7.33
N VAL A 74 5.72 0.35 -7.90
CA VAL A 74 5.34 0.74 -9.26
C VAL A 74 4.04 1.53 -9.15
N THR A 75 4.09 2.79 -9.56
CA THR A 75 2.97 3.73 -9.52
C THR A 75 2.74 4.35 -10.89
N SER A 76 1.51 4.75 -11.20
CA SER A 76 1.22 5.48 -12.44
C SER A 76 1.47 6.98 -12.26
N GLU A 77 1.16 7.53 -11.09
CA GLU A 77 1.26 8.96 -10.81
C GLU A 77 1.69 9.23 -9.36
N ILE A 78 2.48 10.28 -9.17
CA ILE A 78 2.83 10.82 -7.85
C ILE A 78 2.24 12.21 -7.77
N ASP A 79 1.24 12.37 -6.90
CA ASP A 79 0.51 13.61 -6.69
C ASP A 79 1.23 14.54 -5.70
N VAL A 80 0.68 15.73 -5.49
CA VAL A 80 1.40 16.84 -4.84
C VAL A 80 1.70 16.56 -3.38
N ALA A 81 0.69 16.17 -2.61
CA ALA A 81 0.79 16.04 -1.16
C ALA A 81 -0.44 15.31 -0.59
N LEU A 82 -0.50 15.23 0.74
CA LEU A 82 -1.71 14.94 1.49
C LEU A 82 -2.40 16.22 2.00
N ASN A 83 -3.73 16.21 2.12
CA ASN A 83 -4.48 17.23 2.85
C ASN A 83 -4.52 16.93 4.37
N GLU A 84 -5.24 17.77 5.14
CA GLU A 84 -5.38 17.62 6.61
C GLU A 84 -6.11 16.32 7.03
N GLU A 85 -6.86 15.71 6.12
CA GLU A 85 -7.57 14.43 6.30
C GLU A 85 -6.74 13.23 5.81
N PHE A 86 -5.47 13.45 5.47
CA PHE A 86 -4.56 12.43 4.93
C PHE A 86 -4.97 11.86 3.57
N ARG A 87 -5.75 12.61 2.79
CA ARG A 87 -6.11 12.26 1.41
C ARG A 87 -5.10 12.84 0.43
N VAL A 88 -4.78 12.06 -0.60
CA VAL A 88 -3.90 12.52 -1.69
C VAL A 88 -4.58 13.65 -2.46
N ILE A 89 -3.83 14.71 -2.78
CA ILE A 89 -4.29 15.87 -3.56
C ILE A 89 -3.38 16.12 -4.78
N PRO A 90 -3.93 16.38 -5.98
CA PRO A 90 -5.36 16.46 -6.33
C PRO A 90 -6.14 15.16 -6.17
N GLY A 91 -5.49 14.00 -6.29
CA GLY A 91 -6.04 12.69 -5.94
C GLY A 91 -7.23 12.26 -6.79
N LEU A 92 -7.92 11.23 -6.29
CA LEU A 92 -9.09 10.63 -6.94
C LEU A 92 -10.30 10.47 -5.99
N GLY A 93 -10.29 11.13 -4.82
CA GLY A 93 -11.30 10.91 -3.78
C GLY A 93 -11.20 9.54 -3.11
N GLU A 94 -12.32 8.98 -2.65
CA GLU A 94 -12.37 7.64 -2.07
C GLU A 94 -12.45 6.59 -3.18
N PHE A 95 -11.32 5.91 -3.48
CA PHE A 95 -11.27 4.93 -4.57
C PHE A 95 -12.31 3.82 -4.39
N GLY A 96 -12.42 3.28 -3.17
CA GLY A 96 -13.31 2.17 -2.85
C GLY A 96 -14.76 2.51 -3.18
N ASP A 97 -15.24 3.65 -2.68
CA ASP A 97 -16.62 4.09 -2.91
C ASP A 97 -16.91 4.31 -4.38
N ARG A 98 -15.99 4.98 -5.10
CA ARG A 98 -16.14 5.22 -6.54
C ARG A 98 -16.08 3.95 -7.38
N TYR A 99 -15.25 2.99 -7.00
CA TYR A 99 -15.06 1.75 -7.76
C TYR A 99 -16.20 0.76 -7.52
N PHE A 100 -16.71 0.69 -6.28
CA PHE A 100 -17.79 -0.23 -5.91
C PHE A 100 -19.19 0.40 -5.97
N GLY A 101 -19.30 1.72 -6.15
CA GLY A 101 -20.56 2.45 -6.20
C GLY A 101 -21.25 2.50 -4.83
N THR A 102 -20.49 2.87 -3.79
CA THR A 102 -20.98 2.96 -2.39
C THR A 102 -20.91 4.38 -1.83
N ASP A 103 -20.94 5.38 -2.71
CA ASP A 103 -20.86 6.81 -2.41
C ASP A 103 -22.21 7.48 -2.06
N ASP A 104 -23.28 6.69 -1.90
CA ASP A 104 -24.64 7.11 -1.49
C ASP A 104 -24.78 7.43 0.01
#